data_AF-A0A3M2T8K6-F1
#
_entry.id   AF-A0A3M2T8K6-F1
#
_cell.length_a   1.000
_cell.length_b   1.000
_cell.length_c   1.000
_cell.angle_alpha   90.00
_cell.angle_beta   90.00
_cell.angle_gamma   90.00
#
_symmetry.space_group_name_H-M   'P 1'
#
loop_
_entity.id
_entity.type
_entity.pdbx_description
1 polymer ?
#
loop_
_entity_poly.entity_id
_entity_poly.type
_entity_poly.pdbx_seq_one_letter_code
_entity_poly.pdbx_strand_id
1 'polypeptide(L)'
;MSPNLFLCLRTVFCPLYWFHHGDRIQGSISRTEHWDSPVPGVYRYIPGHGWHLIARDGQGDEKLPMRLVYCRIVHRHLFEHELDDRCSWHCITPHDGDPTPQKLRFFLLDDGRTWVAGWDSKGKFIPGPYQKWHFDPVSNSMRKVESPPGSSNVSRRSSVVPNKWD
;
A
#
# COMPACT_ATOMS: atom_id res chain seq x y z
N MET A 1 37.70 -31.55 8.57
CA MET A 1 36.53 -30.68 8.80
C MET A 1 35.36 -31.30 8.07
N SER A 2 34.39 -31.88 8.77
CA SER A 2 33.20 -32.45 8.15
C SER A 2 32.15 -31.37 7.93
N PRO A 3 31.63 -31.19 6.71
CA PRO A 3 30.56 -30.22 6.46
C PRO A 3 29.28 -30.67 7.16
N ASN A 4 28.56 -29.72 7.76
CA ASN A 4 27.37 -29.99 8.56
C ASN A 4 26.20 -30.45 7.66
N LEU A 5 25.97 -31.76 7.62
CA LEU A 5 24.98 -32.46 6.78
C LEU A 5 23.55 -31.91 6.92
N PHE A 6 23.22 -31.35 8.08
CA PHE A 6 21.92 -30.74 8.35
C PHE A 6 21.67 -29.48 7.50
N LEU A 7 22.73 -28.72 7.20
CA LEU A 7 22.64 -27.53 6.35
C LEU A 7 22.44 -27.89 4.87
N CYS A 8 23.05 -28.99 4.41
CA CYS A 8 22.87 -29.48 3.03
C CYS A 8 21.48 -30.07 2.79
N LEU A 9 20.89 -30.74 3.78
CA LEU A 9 19.53 -31.29 3.64
C LEU A 9 18.46 -30.19 3.62
N ARG A 10 18.65 -29.10 4.37
CA ARG A 10 17.70 -27.97 4.40
C ARG A 10 17.63 -27.22 3.07
N THR A 11 18.74 -27.13 2.33
CA THR A 11 18.79 -26.40 1.06
C THR A 11 18.16 -27.16 -0.11
N VAL A 12 18.13 -28.50 -0.06
CA VAL A 12 17.63 -29.34 -1.17
C VAL A 12 16.10 -29.52 -1.14
N PHE A 13 15.47 -29.46 0.04
CA PHE A 13 14.04 -29.78 0.20
C PHE A 13 13.11 -28.56 0.42
N CYS A 14 13.62 -27.33 0.32
CA CYS A 14 12.84 -26.09 0.46
C CYS A 14 12.91 -25.23 -0.81
N PRO A 15 12.04 -25.44 -1.82
CA PRO A 15 12.08 -24.70 -3.09
C PRO A 15 11.81 -23.19 -2.96
N LEU A 16 11.35 -22.72 -1.79
CA LEU A 16 11.18 -21.29 -1.48
C LEU A 16 12.50 -20.53 -1.31
N TYR A 17 13.63 -21.22 -1.07
CA TYR A 17 14.95 -20.57 -0.95
C TYR A 17 15.73 -20.50 -2.27
N TRP A 18 15.30 -21.21 -3.32
CA TRP A 18 15.96 -21.17 -4.63
C TRP A 18 15.61 -19.94 -5.47
N PHE A 19 14.54 -19.21 -5.11
CA PHE A 19 14.07 -18.04 -5.87
C PHE A 19 14.23 -16.71 -5.13
N HIS A 20 15.07 -16.63 -4.10
CA HIS A 20 15.57 -15.33 -3.65
C HIS A 20 17.00 -15.13 -4.16
N HIS A 21 17.10 -14.68 -5.42
CA HIS A 21 18.10 -13.67 -5.75
C HIS A 21 17.72 -12.36 -5.03
N GLY A 22 17.84 -12.37 -3.71
CA GLY A 22 18.08 -11.15 -2.98
C GLY A 22 19.55 -10.88 -3.15
N ASP A 23 19.90 -9.94 -4.03
CA ASP A 23 21.22 -9.35 -4.03
C ASP A 23 21.56 -9.03 -2.57
N ARG A 24 22.55 -9.74 -2.04
CA ARG A 24 23.15 -9.39 -0.77
C ARG A 24 23.92 -8.11 -1.05
N ILE A 25 23.23 -6.98 -1.00
CA ILE A 25 23.81 -5.64 -1.14
C ILE A 25 24.74 -5.46 0.06
N GLN A 26 26.01 -5.82 -0.17
CA GLN A 26 27.11 -5.61 0.73
C GLN A 26 27.53 -4.15 0.56
N GLY A 27 26.80 -3.25 1.22
CA GLY A 27 27.04 -1.81 1.15
C GLY A 27 25.93 -1.04 1.83
N SER A 28 26.32 -0.08 2.65
CA SER A 28 25.47 0.98 3.21
C SER A 28 24.92 1.88 2.09
N ILE A 29 24.04 1.35 1.23
CA ILE A 29 23.36 2.14 0.20
C ILE A 29 22.27 2.96 0.89
N SER A 30 22.68 3.92 1.71
CA SER A 30 21.84 5.05 2.09
C SER A 30 21.81 5.98 0.90
N ARG A 31 20.82 5.81 0.02
CA ARG A 31 20.55 6.77 -1.07
C ARG A 31 19.79 7.94 -0.49
N THR A 32 20.17 9.15 -0.90
CA THR A 32 19.47 10.37 -0.55
C THR A 32 19.03 11.02 -1.86
N GLU A 33 17.75 11.33 -1.97
CA GLU A 33 17.11 11.91 -3.16
C GLU A 33 16.19 13.05 -2.74
N HIS A 34 16.08 14.07 -3.57
CA HIS A 34 15.09 15.14 -3.38
C HIS A 34 13.87 14.82 -4.23
N TRP A 35 12.68 14.85 -3.62
CA TRP A 35 11.41 14.59 -4.31
C TRP A 35 10.44 15.75 -4.08
N ASP A 36 9.61 16.06 -5.07
CA ASP A 36 8.56 17.08 -4.99
C ASP A 36 7.26 16.57 -4.34
N SER A 37 7.05 15.25 -4.31
CA SER A 37 5.81 14.59 -3.87
C SER A 37 6.15 13.33 -3.06
N PRO A 38 5.43 13.01 -1.96
CA PRO A 38 4.19 13.64 -1.46
C PRO A 38 4.37 15.01 -0.80
N VAL A 39 5.57 15.32 -0.30
CA VAL A 39 5.92 16.64 0.25
C VAL A 39 7.29 17.02 -0.34
N PRO A 40 7.49 18.25 -0.82
CA PRO A 40 8.78 18.67 -1.34
C PRO A 40 9.86 18.61 -0.25
N GLY A 41 10.92 17.85 -0.48
CA GLY A 41 11.97 17.66 0.50
C GLY A 41 12.99 16.59 0.15
N VAL A 42 13.92 16.37 1.09
CA VAL A 42 15.00 15.40 0.99
C VAL A 42 14.61 14.10 1.69
N TYR A 43 14.64 13.02 0.91
CA TYR A 43 14.32 11.67 1.31
C TYR A 43 15.57 10.80 1.35
N ARG A 44 15.61 9.86 2.30
CA ARG A 44 16.67 8.86 2.42
C ARG A 44 16.10 7.45 2.42
N TYR A 45 16.70 6.59 1.62
CA TYR A 45 16.43 5.16 1.65
C TYR A 45 17.22 4.51 2.78
N ILE A 46 16.50 3.83 3.68
CA ILE A 46 17.07 3.04 4.76
C ILE A 46 16.86 1.55 4.40
N PRO A 47 17.93 0.76 4.22
CA PRO A 47 17.81 -0.66 3.92
C PRO A 47 16.93 -1.40 4.93
N GLY A 48 15.99 -2.21 4.45
CA GLY A 48 15.03 -2.94 5.28
C GLY A 48 13.81 -2.14 5.74
N HIS A 49 13.88 -0.80 5.77
CA HIS A 49 12.76 0.04 6.21
C HIS A 49 12.10 0.82 5.07
N GLY A 50 12.84 1.15 4.00
CA GLY A 50 12.34 1.89 2.84
C GLY A 50 12.68 3.37 2.88
N TRP A 51 11.90 4.18 2.17
CA TRP A 51 12.10 5.62 2.05
C TRP A 51 11.62 6.37 3.29
N HIS A 52 12.38 7.37 3.72
CA HIS A 52 12.05 8.25 4.84
C HIS A 52 12.28 9.71 4.45
N LEU A 53 11.37 10.59 4.85
CA LEU A 53 11.56 12.05 4.75
C LEU A 53 12.46 12.51 5.90
N ILE A 54 13.56 13.21 5.58
CA ILE A 54 14.54 13.71 6.55
C ILE A 54 14.52 15.23 6.67
N ALA A 55 14.23 15.95 5.59
CA ALA A 55 14.12 17.41 5.62
C ALA A 55 13.05 17.85 4.62
N ARG A 56 12.21 18.82 5.01
CA ARG A 56 11.26 19.45 4.08
C ARG A 56 11.89 20.70 3.48
N ASP A 57 11.52 21.04 2.25
CA ASP A 57 11.98 22.29 1.65
C ASP A 57 11.45 23.49 2.46
N GLY A 58 12.34 24.41 2.82
CA GLY A 58 12.02 25.60 3.60
C GLY A 58 11.85 25.38 5.11
N GLN A 59 11.94 24.13 5.58
CA GLN A 59 12.01 23.80 7.00
C GLN A 59 13.39 23.16 7.28
N GLY A 60 13.88 23.27 8.52
CA GLY A 60 15.10 22.55 8.91
C GLY A 60 14.90 21.03 8.91
N ASP A 61 15.95 20.31 9.32
CA ASP A 61 15.91 18.86 9.47
C ASP A 61 14.71 18.43 10.33
N GLU A 62 14.00 17.40 9.85
CA GLU A 62 12.91 16.79 10.59
C GLU A 62 13.45 16.09 11.84
N LYS A 63 12.83 16.38 12.99
CA LYS A 63 13.24 15.80 14.28
C LYS A 63 13.12 14.28 14.29
N LEU A 64 12.15 13.74 13.56
CA LEU A 64 11.90 12.32 13.42
C LEU A 64 11.70 11.99 11.94
N PRO A 65 12.49 11.07 11.37
CA PRO A 65 12.34 10.67 9.99
C PRO A 65 10.97 10.01 9.79
N MET A 66 10.17 10.54 8.85
CA MET A 66 8.84 9.99 8.56
C MET A 66 8.93 8.93 7.47
N ARG A 67 8.45 7.73 7.74
CA ARG A 67 8.49 6.61 6.80
C ARG A 67 7.45 6.75 5.69
N LEU A 68 7.84 6.35 4.48
CA LEU A 68 6.98 6.26 3.30
C LEU A 68 6.77 4.82 2.91
N VAL A 69 5.54 4.54 2.46
CA VAL A 69 5.12 3.25 1.95
C VAL A 69 4.50 3.46 0.58
N TYR A 70 4.86 2.60 -0.38
CA TYR A 70 4.19 2.60 -1.67
C TYR A 70 2.79 1.98 -1.55
N CYS A 71 1.75 2.79 -1.72
CA CYS A 71 0.38 2.31 -1.67
C CYS A 71 -0.06 1.77 -3.03
N ARG A 72 -0.37 0.47 -3.09
CA ARG A 72 -0.80 -0.22 -4.32
C ARG A 72 -2.21 0.16 -4.79
N ILE A 73 -3.04 0.76 -3.93
CA ILE A 73 -4.41 1.15 -4.26
C ILE A 73 -4.42 2.46 -5.06
N VAL A 74 -3.66 3.46 -4.58
CA VAL A 74 -3.53 4.79 -5.23
C VAL A 74 -2.29 4.93 -6.10
N HIS A 75 -1.45 3.89 -6.16
CA HIS A 75 -0.22 3.82 -6.97
C HIS A 75 0.79 4.96 -6.72
N ARG A 76 0.89 5.44 -5.48
CA ARG A 76 1.86 6.47 -5.07
C ARG A 76 2.42 6.20 -3.69
N HIS A 77 3.55 6.84 -3.37
CA HIS A 77 4.06 6.84 -2.01
C HIS A 77 3.18 7.70 -1.10
N LEU A 78 2.82 7.14 0.05
CA LEU A 78 2.13 7.82 1.14
C LEU A 78 3.02 7.75 2.38
N PHE A 79 2.81 8.65 3.34
CA PHE A 79 3.38 8.45 4.66
C PHE A 79 2.69 7.28 5.36
N GLU A 80 3.43 6.59 6.23
CA GLU A 80 2.89 5.45 7.00
C GLU A 80 1.68 5.86 7.84
N HIS A 81 1.74 7.01 8.52
CA HIS A 81 0.61 7.54 9.29
C HIS A 81 -0.61 7.85 8.40
N GLU A 82 -0.40 8.44 7.23
CA GLU A 82 -1.49 8.73 6.28
C GLU A 82 -2.14 7.43 5.78
N LEU A 83 -1.35 6.39 5.53
CA LEU A 83 -1.87 5.07 5.16
C LEU A 83 -2.76 4.51 6.27
N ASP A 84 -2.32 4.58 7.53
CA ASP A 84 -3.06 4.07 8.67
C ASP A 84 -4.34 4.86 8.96
N ASP A 85 -4.29 6.19 8.90
CA ASP A 85 -5.46 7.07 9.07
C ASP A 85 -6.55 6.81 8.03
N ARG A 86 -6.14 6.41 6.82
CA ARG A 86 -7.06 6.09 5.71
C ARG A 86 -7.57 4.66 5.76
N CYS A 87 -7.07 3.82 6.67
CA CYS A 87 -7.43 2.42 6.76
C CYS A 87 -8.36 2.14 7.95
N SER A 88 -9.54 1.59 7.69
CA SER A 88 -10.48 1.21 8.74
C SER A 88 -11.03 -0.20 8.56
N TRP A 89 -11.21 -0.92 9.66
CA TRP A 89 -11.79 -2.26 9.67
C TRP A 89 -13.31 -2.18 9.80
N HIS A 90 -14.04 -2.83 8.90
CA HIS A 90 -15.50 -2.92 8.97
C HIS A 90 -15.98 -4.35 8.70
N CYS A 91 -17.05 -4.73 9.38
CA CYS A 91 -17.79 -5.95 9.08
C CYS A 91 -18.83 -5.64 8.01
N ILE A 92 -18.86 -6.44 6.95
CA ILE A 92 -19.90 -6.38 5.92
C ILE A 92 -20.76 -7.62 6.01
N THR A 93 -22.06 -7.43 5.82
CA THR A 93 -22.97 -8.55 5.56
C THR A 93 -22.88 -8.85 4.05
N PRO A 94 -22.45 -10.06 3.65
CA PRO A 94 -22.49 -10.44 2.25
C PRO A 94 -23.94 -10.38 1.74
N HIS A 95 -24.10 -10.05 0.45
CA HIS A 95 -25.41 -10.06 -0.18
C HIS A 95 -25.73 -11.48 -0.64
N ASP A 96 -26.96 -11.90 -0.33
CA ASP A 96 -27.62 -13.17 -0.69
C ASP A 96 -27.06 -14.44 -0.04
N GLY A 97 -27.75 -14.90 1.01
CA GLY A 97 -27.71 -16.28 1.51
C GLY A 97 -26.56 -16.69 2.45
N ASP A 98 -25.45 -15.95 2.50
CA ASP A 98 -24.32 -16.32 3.37
C ASP A 98 -24.45 -15.69 4.76
N PRO A 99 -24.62 -16.46 5.85
CA PRO A 99 -24.94 -15.92 7.18
C PRO A 99 -23.71 -15.34 7.89
N THR A 100 -22.52 -15.44 7.32
CA THR A 100 -21.28 -15.05 8.00
C THR A 100 -20.86 -13.62 7.67
N PRO A 101 -20.83 -12.70 8.65
CA PRO A 101 -20.31 -11.36 8.42
C PRO A 101 -18.82 -11.43 8.08
N GLN A 102 -18.42 -10.81 6.97
CA GLN A 102 -17.02 -10.78 6.55
C GLN A 102 -16.35 -9.51 7.06
N LYS A 103 -15.26 -9.66 7.80
CA LYS A 103 -14.42 -8.53 8.23
C LYS A 103 -13.42 -8.18 7.14
N LEU A 104 -13.43 -6.93 6.67
CA LEU A 104 -12.51 -6.42 5.66
C LEU A 104 -11.84 -5.13 6.16
N ARG A 105 -10.61 -4.85 5.69
CA ARG A 105 -9.95 -3.56 5.90
C ARG A 105 -10.19 -2.70 4.66
N PHE A 106 -10.83 -1.57 4.88
CA PHE A 106 -11.14 -0.59 3.85
C PHE A 106 -10.09 0.52 3.82
N PHE A 107 -9.87 1.08 2.64
CA PHE A 107 -9.00 2.23 2.39
C PHE A 107 -9.83 3.38 1.84
N LEU A 108 -9.70 4.57 2.43
CA LEU A 108 -10.36 5.80 1.99
C LEU A 108 -9.61 6.44 0.82
N LEU A 109 -10.27 6.63 -0.31
CA LEU A 109 -9.70 7.26 -1.52
C LEU A 109 -9.48 8.77 -1.34
N ASP A 110 -8.80 9.38 -2.32
CA ASP A 110 -8.36 10.79 -2.24
C ASP A 110 -9.54 11.78 -2.23
N ASP A 111 -10.74 11.33 -2.59
CA ASP A 111 -11.97 12.13 -2.53
C ASP A 111 -12.51 12.30 -1.10
N GLY A 112 -11.94 11.61 -0.11
CA GLY A 112 -12.35 11.67 1.29
C GLY A 112 -13.74 11.12 1.56
N ARG A 113 -14.37 10.42 0.61
CA ARG A 113 -15.74 9.91 0.72
C ARG A 113 -15.91 8.46 0.26
N THR A 114 -15.10 8.03 -0.70
CA THR A 114 -15.20 6.69 -1.28
C THR A 114 -14.21 5.76 -0.62
N TRP A 115 -14.68 4.58 -0.23
CA TRP A 115 -13.87 3.52 0.35
C TRP A 115 -13.71 2.36 -0.64
N VAL A 116 -12.62 1.61 -0.50
CA VAL A 116 -12.38 0.36 -1.22
C VAL A 116 -11.89 -0.72 -0.27
N ALA A 117 -12.31 -1.97 -0.48
CA ALA A 117 -11.79 -3.10 0.29
C ALA A 117 -10.36 -3.43 -0.19
N GLY A 118 -9.36 -3.13 0.64
CA GLY A 118 -7.96 -3.32 0.31
C GLY A 118 -7.35 -4.59 0.90
N TRP A 119 -7.91 -5.12 2.00
CA TRP A 119 -7.43 -6.33 2.65
C TRP A 119 -8.57 -7.22 3.17
N ASP A 120 -8.32 -8.53 3.16
CA ASP A 120 -9.22 -9.52 3.71
C ASP A 120 -9.16 -9.60 5.25
N SER A 121 -9.94 -10.51 5.84
CA SER A 121 -9.99 -10.73 7.30
C SER A 121 -8.67 -11.22 7.90
N LYS A 122 -7.76 -11.76 7.08
CA LYS A 122 -6.42 -12.22 7.47
C LYS A 122 -5.35 -11.14 7.25
N GLY A 123 -5.73 -9.96 6.76
CA GLY A 123 -4.81 -8.89 6.40
C GLY A 123 -4.06 -9.12 5.09
N LYS A 124 -4.50 -10.08 4.25
CA LYS A 124 -3.93 -10.28 2.92
C LYS A 124 -4.48 -9.21 1.98
N PHE A 125 -3.58 -8.59 1.22
CA PHE A 125 -3.93 -7.57 0.23
C PHE A 125 -4.83 -8.13 -0.88
N ILE A 126 -5.89 -7.41 -1.19
CA ILE A 126 -6.83 -7.72 -2.28
C ILE A 126 -6.42 -6.86 -3.50
N PRO A 127 -5.98 -7.48 -4.61
CA PRO A 127 -5.68 -6.74 -5.83
C PRO A 127 -6.98 -6.27 -6.52
N GLY A 128 -6.92 -5.11 -7.18
CA GLY A 128 -8.05 -4.57 -7.93
C GLY A 128 -8.45 -5.42 -9.16
N PRO A 129 -9.57 -5.09 -9.82
CA PRO A 129 -10.34 -3.83 -9.74
C PRO A 129 -11.14 -3.69 -8.44
N TYR A 130 -11.22 -2.46 -7.91
CA TYR A 130 -11.86 -2.19 -6.63
C TYR A 130 -13.35 -1.84 -6.79
N GLN A 131 -14.21 -2.56 -6.05
CA GLN A 131 -15.58 -2.12 -5.83
C GLN A 131 -15.57 -0.89 -4.92
N LYS A 132 -16.33 0.14 -5.29
CA LYS A 132 -16.50 1.35 -4.48
C LYS A 132 -17.54 1.14 -3.40
N TRP A 133 -17.26 1.72 -2.23
CA TRP A 133 -18.13 1.70 -1.06
C TRP A 133 -18.29 3.11 -0.48
N HIS A 134 -19.40 3.35 0.21
CA HIS A 134 -19.57 4.49 1.09
C HIS A 134 -19.82 4.01 2.51
N PHE A 135 -19.26 4.73 3.47
CA PHE A 135 -19.55 4.52 4.87
C PHE A 135 -20.83 5.26 5.23
N ASP A 136 -21.84 4.53 5.72
CA ASP A 136 -23.05 5.12 6.27
C ASP A 136 -22.87 5.31 7.79
N PRO A 137 -22.76 6.56 8.27
CA PRO A 137 -22.57 6.83 9.70
C PRO A 137 -23.81 6.46 10.54
N VAL A 138 -25.00 6.39 9.93
CA VAL A 138 -26.24 6.07 10.66
C VAL A 138 -26.32 4.59 10.97
N SER A 139 -26.06 3.72 9.98
CA SER A 139 -26.02 2.27 10.18
C SER A 139 -24.67 1.74 10.63
N ASN A 140 -23.66 2.60 10.73
CA ASN A 140 -22.27 2.26 11.03
C ASN A 140 -21.75 1.10 10.14
N SER A 141 -22.12 1.11 8.86
CA SER A 141 -21.84 0.01 7.94
C SER A 141 -21.42 0.49 6.57
N MET A 142 -20.63 -0.34 5.88
CA MET A 142 -20.18 -0.08 4.52
C MET A 142 -21.26 -0.51 3.53
N ARG A 143 -21.65 0.40 2.64
CA ARG A 143 -22.62 0.14 1.55
C ARG A 143 -21.92 0.20 0.20
N LYS A 144 -22.23 -0.73 -0.69
CA LYS A 144 -21.68 -0.72 -2.06
C LYS A 144 -22.26 0.46 -2.83
N VAL A 145 -21.43 1.12 -3.62
CA VAL A 145 -21.92 2.06 -4.63
C VAL A 145 -22.46 1.25 -5.79
N GLU A 146 -23.72 1.44 -6.13
CA GLU A 146 -24.30 0.88 -7.34
C GLU A 146 -23.64 1.58 -8.54
N SER A 147 -22.76 0.86 -9.22
CA SER A 147 -22.20 1.34 -10.48
C SER A 147 -23.33 1.38 -11.52
N PRO A 148 -23.51 2.48 -12.28
CA PRO A 148 -24.40 2.47 -13.43
C PRO A 148 -24.04 1.31 -14.35
N PRO A 149 -25.02 0.67 -15.03
CA PRO A 149 -24.74 -0.39 -15.99
C PRO A 149 -23.86 0.18 -17.12
N GLY A 150 -22.55 -0.10 -17.06
CA GLY A 150 -21.56 0.39 -18.02
C GLY A 150 -20.35 1.14 -17.45
N SER A 151 -20.36 1.52 -16.16
CA SER A 151 -19.19 2.16 -15.54
C SER A 151 -18.19 1.11 -15.05
N SER A 152 -17.14 0.85 -15.84
CA SER A 152 -16.01 0.01 -15.43
C SER A 152 -15.46 0.46 -14.08
N ASN A 153 -15.46 -0.43 -13.09
CA ASN A 153 -14.81 -0.22 -11.80
C ASN A 153 -13.36 0.22 -12.03
N VAL A 154 -13.03 1.44 -11.58
CA VAL A 154 -11.74 2.14 -11.66
C VAL A 154 -10.71 1.45 -12.56
N SER A 155 -10.89 1.63 -13.88
CA SER A 155 -9.80 1.41 -14.83
C SER A 155 -8.88 2.62 -14.76
N ARG A 156 -7.58 2.33 -14.57
CA ARG A 156 -6.39 3.13 -14.89
C ARG A 156 -6.63 4.64 -15.04
N ARG A 157 -6.05 5.42 -14.11
CA ARG A 157 -5.82 6.87 -14.32
C ARG A 157 -5.44 7.12 -15.78
N SER A 158 -6.27 7.90 -16.48
CA SER A 158 -5.83 8.66 -17.64
C SER A 158 -4.60 9.45 -17.21
N SER A 159 -3.48 9.14 -17.85
CA SER A 159 -2.25 9.91 -17.73
C SER A 159 -2.57 11.38 -17.98
N VAL A 160 -2.32 12.22 -16.98
CA VAL A 160 -2.08 13.64 -17.21
C VAL A 160 -0.86 13.70 -18.12
N VAL A 161 -1.09 13.90 -19.42
CA VAL A 161 -0.05 14.31 -20.36
C VAL A 161 0.17 15.80 -20.12
N PRO A 162 1.41 16.27 -19.90
CA PRO A 162 1.68 17.68 -19.74
C PRO A 162 1.45 18.44 -21.05
N ASN A 163 0.97 19.68 -20.91
CA ASN A 163 0.64 20.66 -21.94
C ASN A 163 1.64 20.71 -23.11
N LYS A 164 1.12 20.81 -24.34
CA LYS A 164 1.82 21.54 -25.41
C LYS A 164 1.20 22.93 -25.52
N TRP A 165 2.04 23.94 -25.32
CA TRP A 165 1.79 25.29 -25.76
C TRP A 165 1.89 25.35 -27.28
N ASP A 166 0.95 26.06 -27.91
CA ASP A 166 1.15 26.88 -29.11
C ASP A 166 0.16 28.06 -29.01
#